data_AF-M2RFZ3-F1
#
_entry.id   AF-M2RFZ3-F1
#
_cell.length_a   1.000
_cell.length_b   1.000
_cell.length_c   1.000
_cell.angle_alpha   90.00
_cell.angle_beta   90.00
_cell.angle_gamma   90.00
#
_symmetry.space_group_name_H-M   'P 1'
#
loop_
_entity.id
_entity.type
_entity.pdbx_description
1 polymer ?
#
loop_
_entity_poly.entity_id
_entity_poly.type
_entity_poly.pdbx_seq_one_letter_code
_entity_poly.pdbx_strand_id
1 'polypeptide(L)'
;MASESEKTKIVTTFLKDSPPGEFNNVLKDCREVVGDDSIFQECLPICLHDYNTEQLTVVMDGTNPVIISKYTEQSAQEFIDPVNKKVVTFDHLSKQITSSQPLSSGLPGNDSLRQALQKKLDNYAKEFYPKGAAI
;
A
#
# COMPACT_ATOMS: atom_id res chain seq x y z
N MET A 1 1.24 -28.75 20.73
CA MET A 1 1.15 -27.30 20.45
C MET A 1 1.70 -27.07 19.06
N ALA A 2 1.14 -26.14 18.29
CA ALA A 2 1.69 -25.77 16.98
C ALA A 2 3.10 -25.19 17.14
N SER A 3 3.97 -25.45 16.18
CA SER A 3 5.31 -24.86 16.08
C SER A 3 5.24 -23.35 15.83
N GLU A 4 6.31 -22.62 16.12
CA GLU A 4 6.41 -21.18 15.83
C GLU A 4 6.15 -20.90 14.36
N SER A 5 6.76 -21.68 13.45
CA SER A 5 6.53 -21.54 12.01
C SER A 5 5.07 -21.69 11.60
N GLU A 6 4.34 -22.63 12.21
CA GLU A 6 2.90 -22.81 11.95
C GLU A 6 2.09 -21.62 12.48
N LYS A 7 2.39 -21.12 13.69
CA LYS A 7 1.76 -19.93 14.24
C LYS A 7 2.00 -18.71 13.35
N THR A 8 3.25 -18.48 12.92
CA THR A 8 3.62 -17.38 12.02
C THR A 8 2.83 -17.45 10.72
N LYS A 9 2.68 -18.65 10.13
CA LYS A 9 1.87 -18.84 8.91
C LYS A 9 0.40 -18.48 9.13
N ILE A 10 -0.22 -18.96 10.20
CA ILE A 10 -1.63 -18.69 10.52
C ILE A 10 -1.86 -17.19 10.75
N VAL A 11 -1.01 -16.55 11.56
CA VAL A 11 -1.09 -15.10 11.82
C VAL A 11 -0.91 -14.31 10.53
N THR A 12 0.06 -14.68 9.70
CA THR A 12 0.28 -14.03 8.39
C THR A 12 -0.96 -14.08 7.52
N THR A 13 -1.64 -15.24 7.46
CA THR A 13 -2.90 -15.37 6.71
C THR A 13 -3.98 -14.44 7.25
N PHE A 14 -4.20 -14.41 8.58
CA PHE A 14 -5.22 -13.53 9.17
C PHE A 14 -4.92 -12.05 8.93
N LEU A 15 -3.66 -11.62 9.03
CA LEU A 15 -3.28 -10.23 8.79
C LEU A 15 -3.53 -9.84 7.32
N LYS A 16 -3.16 -10.69 6.37
CA LYS A 16 -3.37 -10.43 4.93
C LYS A 16 -4.85 -10.40 4.55
N ASP A 17 -5.65 -11.28 5.14
CA ASP A 17 -7.09 -11.38 4.90
C ASP A 17 -7.92 -10.39 5.76
N SER A 18 -7.25 -9.44 6.43
CA SER A 18 -7.95 -8.42 7.22
C SER A 18 -8.98 -7.67 6.36
N PRO A 19 -10.19 -7.41 6.88
CA PRO A 19 -11.13 -6.57 6.17
C PRO A 19 -10.58 -5.14 5.97
N PRO A 20 -11.03 -4.42 4.92
CA PRO A 20 -10.62 -3.04 4.69
C PRO A 20 -10.88 -2.14 5.91
N GLY A 21 -9.80 -1.59 6.48
CA GLY A 21 -9.86 -0.70 7.64
C GLY A 21 -9.70 -1.40 8.99
N GLU A 22 -9.70 -2.74 9.02
CA GLU A 22 -9.70 -3.54 10.25
C GLU A 22 -8.33 -4.16 10.58
N PHE A 23 -7.30 -3.94 9.76
CA PHE A 23 -5.96 -4.54 9.95
C PHE A 23 -5.41 -4.38 11.37
N ASN A 24 -5.53 -3.18 11.96
CA ASN A 24 -5.02 -2.93 13.31
C ASN A 24 -5.79 -3.68 14.40
N ASN A 25 -7.09 -3.90 14.19
CA ASN A 25 -7.92 -4.68 15.10
C ASN A 25 -7.55 -6.17 14.99
N VAL A 26 -7.42 -6.71 13.77
CA VAL A 26 -6.97 -8.09 13.55
C VAL A 26 -5.56 -8.32 14.11
N LEU A 27 -4.64 -7.37 13.95
CA LEU A 27 -3.31 -7.43 14.55
C LEU A 27 -3.37 -7.49 16.08
N LYS A 28 -4.22 -6.67 16.69
CA LYS A 28 -4.42 -6.66 18.14
C LYS A 28 -4.96 -8.02 18.62
N ASP A 29 -5.99 -8.55 17.96
CA ASP A 29 -6.59 -9.84 18.30
C ASP A 29 -5.58 -10.99 18.15
N CYS A 30 -4.78 -10.98 17.07
CA CYS A 30 -3.72 -11.97 16.88
C CYS A 30 -2.66 -11.90 18.00
N ARG A 31 -2.25 -10.70 18.42
CA ARG A 31 -1.29 -10.54 19.54
C ARG A 31 -1.83 -11.09 20.83
N GLU A 32 -3.10 -10.82 21.15
CA GLU A 32 -3.76 -11.34 22.36
C GLU A 32 -3.85 -12.88 22.35
N VAL A 33 -4.13 -13.49 21.18
CA VAL A 33 -4.24 -14.95 21.05
C VAL A 33 -2.88 -15.65 21.11
N VAL A 34 -1.84 -15.06 20.51
CA VAL A 34 -0.52 -15.70 20.39
C VAL A 34 0.32 -15.51 21.65
N GLY A 35 0.29 -14.31 22.26
CA GLY A 35 1.02 -13.98 23.48
C GLY A 35 2.55 -13.89 23.34
N ASP A 36 3.07 -13.92 22.11
CA ASP A 36 4.50 -13.83 21.79
C ASP A 36 4.71 -12.83 20.64
N ASP A 37 5.37 -11.71 20.96
CA ASP A 37 5.60 -10.61 20.03
C ASP A 37 6.68 -10.91 18.97
N SER A 38 7.54 -11.92 19.19
CA SER A 38 8.65 -12.24 18.27
C SER A 38 8.15 -12.63 16.87
N ILE A 39 7.05 -13.39 16.81
CA ILE A 39 6.39 -13.80 15.57
C ILE A 39 5.99 -12.60 14.70
N PHE A 40 5.56 -11.51 15.33
CA PHE A 40 5.10 -10.31 14.61
C PHE A 40 6.27 -9.49 14.07
N GLN A 41 7.46 -9.53 14.70
CA GLN A 41 8.63 -8.82 14.19
C GLN A 41 9.06 -9.33 12.81
N GLU A 42 8.88 -10.62 12.55
CA GLU A 42 9.23 -11.25 11.28
C GLU A 42 8.16 -11.05 10.20
N CYS A 43 6.88 -11.26 10.53
CA CYS A 43 5.83 -11.30 9.50
C CYS A 43 5.18 -9.94 9.23
N LEU A 44 5.15 -9.02 10.20
CA LEU A 44 4.37 -7.80 10.11
C LEU A 44 4.78 -6.86 8.96
N PRO A 45 6.09 -6.64 8.67
CA PRO A 45 6.48 -5.80 7.55
C PRO A 45 5.95 -6.33 6.21
N ILE A 46 6.02 -7.65 6.00
CA ILE A 46 5.56 -8.32 4.78
C ILE A 46 4.03 -8.24 4.70
N CYS A 47 3.32 -8.50 5.81
CA CYS A 47 1.86 -8.40 5.85
C CYS A 47 1.37 -6.99 5.56
N LEU A 48 1.99 -5.97 6.16
CA LEU A 48 1.63 -4.58 5.92
C LEU A 48 1.91 -4.16 4.48
N HIS A 49 3.03 -4.60 3.90
CA HIS A 49 3.33 -4.37 2.49
C HIS A 49 2.24 -4.95 1.58
N ASP A 50 1.99 -6.26 1.72
CA ASP A 50 1.06 -6.99 0.87
C ASP A 50 -0.37 -6.46 1.03
N TYR A 51 -0.80 -6.25 2.27
CA TYR A 51 -2.12 -5.69 2.56
C TYR A 51 -2.28 -4.29 1.96
N ASN A 52 -1.33 -3.37 2.18
CA ASN A 52 -1.48 -1.99 1.71
C ASN A 52 -1.47 -1.89 0.17
N THR A 53 -0.65 -2.71 -0.50
CA THR A 53 -0.59 -2.76 -1.97
C THR A 53 -1.79 -3.44 -2.60
N GLU A 54 -2.33 -4.51 -2.00
CA GLU A 54 -3.53 -5.21 -2.48
C GLU A 54 -4.80 -4.40 -2.27
N GLN A 55 -4.88 -3.66 -1.16
CA GLN A 55 -6.00 -2.77 -0.85
C GLN A 55 -5.95 -1.44 -1.63
N LEU A 56 -4.94 -1.24 -2.49
CA LEU A 56 -4.74 -0.01 -3.26
C LEU A 56 -4.79 1.22 -2.36
N THR A 57 -4.02 1.19 -1.27
CA THR A 57 -4.07 2.21 -0.22
C THR A 57 -3.80 3.59 -0.80
N VAL A 58 -4.71 4.53 -0.57
CA VAL A 58 -4.56 5.92 -1.02
C VAL A 58 -3.95 6.75 0.12
N VAL A 59 -2.84 7.43 -0.17
CA VAL A 59 -2.12 8.32 0.76
C VAL A 59 -1.90 9.68 0.09
N MET A 60 -1.73 10.75 0.87
CA MET A 60 -1.54 12.10 0.34
C MET A 60 -0.05 12.49 0.34
N ASP A 61 0.48 12.88 -0.82
CA ASP A 61 1.73 13.65 -0.96
C ASP A 61 1.39 15.15 -1.00
N GLY A 62 1.32 15.77 0.16
CA GLY A 62 0.78 17.13 0.30
C GLY A 62 -0.71 17.17 -0.05
N THR A 63 -1.05 17.71 -1.22
CA THR A 63 -2.44 17.76 -1.73
C THR A 63 -2.72 16.74 -2.81
N ASN A 64 -1.72 15.95 -3.22
CA ASN A 64 -1.84 15.00 -4.32
C ASN A 64 -2.09 13.59 -3.78
N PRO A 65 -3.18 12.91 -4.19
CA PRO A 65 -3.39 11.51 -3.82
C PRO A 65 -2.42 10.61 -4.60
N VAL A 66 -1.84 9.64 -3.90
CA VAL A 66 -0.98 8.59 -4.45
C VAL A 66 -1.57 7.23 -4.07
N ILE A 67 -1.62 6.32 -5.04
CA ILE A 67 -2.08 4.94 -4.82
C ILE A 67 -0.87 4.03 -4.64
N ILE A 68 -0.81 3.39 -3.48
CA ILE A 68 0.20 2.36 -3.17
C ILE A 68 -0.25 1.05 -3.80
N SER A 69 0.50 0.58 -4.79
CA SER A 69 0.12 -0.55 -5.63
C SER A 69 1.34 -1.33 -6.09
N LYS A 70 1.18 -2.65 -6.28
CA LYS A 70 2.22 -3.52 -6.87
C LYS A 70 2.61 -3.08 -8.29
N TYR A 71 1.74 -2.35 -8.99
CA TYR A 71 2.01 -1.85 -10.35
C TYR A 71 2.88 -0.58 -10.37
N THR A 72 2.97 0.14 -9.25
CA THR A 72 3.80 1.36 -9.12
C THR A 72 5.04 1.11 -8.27
N GLU A 73 5.21 -0.09 -7.72
CA GLU A 73 6.29 -0.47 -6.83
C GLU A 73 7.65 -0.49 -7.57
N GLN A 74 8.64 0.23 -7.04
CA GLN A 74 10.05 0.12 -7.41
C GLN A 74 10.83 -0.72 -6.39
N SER A 75 10.46 -0.61 -5.12
CA SER A 75 10.98 -1.41 -4.02
C SER A 75 9.89 -1.49 -2.94
N ALA A 76 10.10 -2.33 -1.92
CA ALA A 76 9.12 -2.60 -0.87
C ALA A 76 8.66 -1.37 -0.06
N GLN A 77 9.26 -0.19 -0.24
CA GLN A 77 8.82 1.08 0.34
C GLN A 77 8.75 2.21 -0.68
N GLU A 78 9.12 2.00 -1.94
CA GLU A 78 9.19 3.07 -2.95
C GLU A 78 8.20 2.83 -4.07
N PHE A 79 7.37 3.84 -4.34
CA PHE A 79 6.30 3.77 -5.31
C PHE A 79 6.36 4.96 -6.26
N ILE A 80 6.11 4.72 -7.55
CA ILE A 80 6.04 5.74 -8.58
C ILE A 80 4.66 6.42 -8.51
N ASP A 81 4.66 7.74 -8.44
CA ASP A 81 3.52 8.57 -8.79
C ASP A 81 3.67 9.02 -10.26
N PRO A 82 3.01 8.36 -11.23
CA PRO A 82 3.13 8.70 -12.64
C PRO A 82 2.41 10.01 -12.99
N VAL A 83 1.48 10.49 -12.16
CA VAL A 83 0.75 11.74 -12.40
C VAL A 83 1.66 12.92 -12.12
N ASN A 84 2.32 12.92 -10.97
CA ASN A 84 3.22 14.01 -10.55
C ASN A 84 4.70 13.75 -10.91
N LYS A 85 5.01 12.61 -11.54
CA LYS A 85 6.36 12.21 -11.97
C LYS A 85 7.35 12.21 -10.81
N LYS A 86 6.96 11.52 -9.74
CA LYS A 86 7.73 11.39 -8.50
C LYS A 86 7.93 9.93 -8.12
N VAL A 87 8.92 9.69 -7.28
CA VAL A 87 9.04 8.48 -6.46
C VAL A 87 8.76 8.89 -5.03
N VAL A 88 7.81 8.21 -4.39
CA VAL A 88 7.47 8.42 -2.99
C VAL A 88 7.96 7.26 -2.16
N THR A 89 8.52 7.55 -0.98
CA THR A 89 8.84 6.55 0.04
C THR A 89 7.65 6.48 1.00
N PHE A 90 7.07 5.29 1.16
CA PHE A 90 5.89 5.02 1.96
C PHE A 90 6.24 4.13 3.16
N ASP A 91 5.92 4.61 4.35
CA ASP A 91 5.99 3.80 5.57
C ASP A 91 4.67 3.04 5.73
N HIS A 92 4.73 1.72 5.53
CA HIS A 92 3.58 0.83 5.62
C HIS A 92 2.94 0.76 7.01
N LEU A 93 3.70 1.06 8.08
CA LEU A 93 3.19 1.03 9.45
C LEU A 93 2.40 2.30 9.78
N SER A 94 3.00 3.47 9.56
CA SER A 94 2.31 4.76 9.79
C SER A 94 1.31 5.13 8.70
N LYS A 95 1.38 4.45 7.55
CA LYS A 95 0.64 4.76 6.32
C LYS A 95 0.84 6.19 5.85
N GLN A 96 2.08 6.67 5.92
CA GLN A 96 2.46 8.03 5.51
C GLN A 96 3.57 8.00 4.46
N ILE A 97 3.61 9.05 3.64
CA ILE A 97 4.76 9.33 2.79
C ILE A 97 5.83 10.01 3.64
N THR A 98 7.03 9.45 3.65
CA THR A 98 8.18 9.95 4.42
C THR A 98 9.15 10.76 3.57
N SER A 99 9.16 10.55 2.25
CA SER A 99 9.97 11.28 1.28
C SER A 99 9.30 11.27 -0.09
N SER A 100 9.54 12.32 -0.87
CA SER A 100 9.03 12.47 -2.24
C SER A 100 10.13 13.13 -3.08
N GLN A 101 10.59 12.43 -4.12
CA GLN A 101 11.67 12.90 -5.00
C GLN A 101 11.19 12.90 -6.46
N PRO A 102 11.66 13.85 -7.30
CA PRO A 102 11.39 13.79 -8.73
C PRO A 102 11.86 12.47 -9.34
N LEU A 103 11.08 11.91 -10.26
CA LEU A 103 11.47 10.73 -11.01
C LEU A 103 12.72 11.06 -11.85
N SER A 104 13.81 10.32 -11.64
CA SER A 104 15.10 10.57 -12.29
C SER A 104 15.12 10.17 -13.77
N SER A 105 14.30 9.20 -14.14
CA SER A 105 14.08 8.73 -15.51
C SER A 105 12.65 9.03 -15.97
N GLY A 106 12.41 8.98 -17.29
CA GLY A 106 11.03 9.04 -17.79
C GLY A 106 10.23 7.81 -17.39
N LEU A 107 8.90 7.93 -17.39
CA LEU A 107 8.02 6.76 -17.28
C LEU A 107 8.22 5.85 -18.50
N PRO A 108 8.23 4.51 -18.32
CA PRO A 108 8.31 3.59 -19.45
C PRO A 108 7.05 3.67 -20.32
N GLY A 109 7.19 3.33 -21.60
CA GLY A 109 6.07 3.27 -22.54
C GLY A 109 5.61 4.63 -23.07
N ASN A 110 4.32 4.73 -23.40
CA ASN A 110 3.74 5.93 -24.03
C ASN A 110 3.07 6.83 -22.99
N ASP A 111 3.85 7.76 -22.40
CA ASP A 111 3.34 8.70 -21.39
C ASP A 111 2.23 9.61 -21.93
N SER A 112 2.25 9.98 -23.22
CA SER A 112 1.19 10.79 -23.83
C SER A 112 -0.17 10.07 -23.81
N LEU A 113 -0.18 8.77 -24.12
CA LEU A 113 -1.39 7.95 -24.04
C LEU A 113 -1.84 7.78 -22.58
N ARG A 114 -0.90 7.50 -21.67
CA ARG A 114 -1.17 7.37 -20.23
C ARG A 114 -1.82 8.64 -19.67
N GLN A 115 -1.26 9.82 -19.96
CA GLN A 115 -1.83 11.10 -19.54
C GLN A 115 -3.24 11.34 -20.11
N ALA A 116 -3.47 10.96 -21.37
CA ALA A 116 -4.79 11.08 -21.99
C ALA A 116 -5.84 10.18 -21.30
N LEU A 117 -5.46 8.95 -20.93
CA LEU A 117 -6.30 8.03 -20.14
C LEU A 117 -6.53 8.58 -18.73
N GLN A 118 -5.48 9.00 -18.04
CA GLN A 118 -5.55 9.54 -16.68
C GLN A 118 -6.61 10.63 -16.58
N LYS A 119 -6.57 11.61 -17.49
CA LYS A 119 -7.54 12.72 -17.49
C LYS A 119 -9.00 12.25 -17.60
N LYS A 120 -9.25 11.18 -18.37
CA LYS A 120 -10.59 10.59 -18.50
C LYS A 120 -10.97 9.83 -17.23
N LEU A 121 -10.03 9.10 -16.66
CA LEU A 121 -10.20 8.32 -15.44
C LEU A 121 -10.47 9.22 -14.22
N ASP A 122 -9.75 10.33 -14.10
CA ASP A 122 -9.94 11.34 -13.04
C ASP A 122 -11.35 11.92 -13.05
N ASN A 123 -11.86 12.28 -14.24
CA ASN A 123 -13.21 12.80 -14.39
C ASN A 123 -14.25 11.76 -13.97
N TYR A 124 -14.08 10.52 -14.42
CA TYR A 124 -14.98 9.41 -14.05
C TYR A 124 -14.93 9.12 -12.55
N ALA A 125 -13.74 9.02 -11.96
CA ALA A 125 -13.56 8.79 -10.54
C ALA A 125 -14.22 9.90 -9.72
N LYS A 126 -14.02 11.17 -10.10
CA LYS A 126 -14.63 12.31 -9.42
C LYS A 126 -16.16 12.31 -9.50
N GLU A 127 -16.72 11.87 -10.63
CA GLU A 127 -18.18 11.85 -10.85
C GLU A 127 -18.86 10.72 -10.05
N PHE A 128 -18.27 9.52 -10.02
CA PHE A 128 -18.92 8.33 -9.48
C PHE A 128 -18.38 7.87 -8.12
N TYR A 129 -17.22 8.39 -7.67
CA TYR A 129 -16.55 8.00 -6.44
C TYR A 129 -16.09 9.26 -5.67
N PRO A 130 -16.92 9.84 -4.79
CA PRO A 130 -16.63 11.10 -4.10
C PRO A 130 -15.32 11.15 -3.30
N LYS A 131 -14.81 9.99 -2.90
CA LYS A 131 -13.53 9.80 -2.19
C LYS A 131 -12.56 8.89 -2.95
N GLY A 132 -12.81 8.67 -4.24
CA GLY A 132 -11.96 7.82 -5.09
C GLY A 132 -10.70 8.55 -5.54
N ALA A 133 -9.66 7.78 -5.82
CA ALA A 133 -8.46 8.20 -6.52
C ALA A 133 -8.26 7.29 -7.74
N ALA A 134 -7.53 7.78 -8.76
CA ALA A 134 -7.24 7.05 -9.98
C ALA A 134 -5.78 7.27 -10.38
N ILE A 135 -5.11 6.24 -10.92
CA ILE A 135 -3.69 6.29 -11.32
C ILE A 135 -3.43 5.40 -12.54
#